data_AF-A0A5N8ZK19-F1
#
_entry.id   AF-A0A5N8ZK19-F1
#
_cell.length_a   1.000
_cell.length_b   1.000
_cell.length_c   1.000
_cell.angle_alpha   90.00
_cell.angle_beta   90.00
_cell.angle_gamma   90.00
#
_symmetry.space_group_name_H-M   'P 1'
#
loop_
_entity.id
_entity.type
_entity.pdbx_description
1 polymer ?
#
loop_
_entity_poly.entity_id
_entity_poly.type
_entity_poly.pdbx_seq_one_letter_code
_entity_poly.pdbx_strand_id
1 'polypeptide(L)'
;MASVVGCNTPTGQTKNSTLPKDQIEHHQTNSHLKSRSDKSLEILENTETSIDIPRTSEAVESYSGTDLSVIPPKLQNLLIQDLGPFNSDENTYGAIAFKDDLPMLIFDDFGRKDTHNPSNASLNTSFKFRAPLTTLLNSPISGSVTYKEWQSNKNFPSGDVSGDWEIHISNEPFSQWVIIIDHIVSLDCERSSKLARACKLELSTDGQAIEVGTKITAGQPIGYIGDWLYDNDGPTYGHTELTVMQYSKDRSSATVYCPIPYLDTNKREEYASAIANLMKSYELWAKDESIYIENQTPYSGCLYEEIIINSDGATIAN
;
A
#
# COMPACT_ATOMS: atom_id res chain seq x y z
N MET A 1 -64.14 5.20 -14.55
CA MET A 1 -64.43 6.43 -13.79
C MET A 1 -63.27 7.38 -13.99
N ALA A 2 -63.59 8.59 -14.44
CA ALA A 2 -62.66 9.65 -14.82
C ALA A 2 -62.42 10.63 -13.64
N SER A 3 -61.26 11.29 -13.65
CA SER A 3 -60.95 12.70 -13.27
C SER A 3 -59.44 12.74 -12.99
N VAL A 4 -58.52 13.42 -13.69
CA VAL A 4 -58.37 14.84 -14.13
C VAL A 4 -58.28 15.85 -12.97
N VAL A 5 -57.32 16.77 -13.14
CA VAL A 5 -56.95 18.03 -12.43
C VAL A 5 -55.69 17.87 -11.55
N GLY A 6 -54.60 18.66 -11.67
CA GLY A 6 -54.31 19.83 -12.49
C GLY A 6 -52.89 20.38 -12.17
N CYS A 7 -52.32 21.13 -13.11
CA CYS A 7 -51.00 21.77 -13.07
C CYS A 7 -50.83 22.85 -11.98
N ASN A 8 -49.58 23.15 -11.60
CA ASN A 8 -49.05 24.53 -11.57
C ASN A 8 -47.51 24.57 -11.48
N THR A 9 -46.90 25.29 -12.42
CA THR A 9 -45.58 25.93 -12.36
C THR A 9 -45.69 27.35 -11.80
N PRO A 10 -44.58 27.93 -11.33
CA PRO A 10 -44.01 29.17 -11.93
C PRO A 10 -42.47 29.12 -12.00
N THR A 11 -41.77 29.30 -13.12
CA THR A 11 -41.32 30.54 -13.84
C THR A 11 -40.66 31.67 -13.04
N GLY A 12 -39.39 31.96 -13.41
CA GLY A 12 -38.69 33.25 -13.27
C GLY A 12 -37.57 33.25 -12.21
N GLN A 13 -36.34 33.72 -12.42
CA GLN A 13 -35.75 34.60 -13.44
C GLN A 13 -34.22 34.42 -13.50
N THR A 14 -33.68 34.67 -14.69
CA THR A 14 -32.29 34.85 -15.10
C THR A 14 -31.53 35.96 -14.36
N LYS A 15 -30.21 35.76 -14.12
CA LYS A 15 -29.20 36.82 -14.29
C LYS A 15 -27.88 36.27 -14.85
N ASN A 16 -27.57 36.75 -16.04
CA ASN A 16 -26.24 36.80 -16.63
C ASN A 16 -25.31 37.68 -15.79
N SER A 17 -24.04 37.30 -15.65
CA SER A 17 -22.96 38.28 -15.61
C SER A 17 -21.70 37.74 -16.27
N THR A 18 -21.32 38.44 -17.33
CA THR A 18 -20.15 38.27 -18.19
C THR A 18 -18.87 38.77 -17.50
N LEU A 19 -17.75 38.17 -17.91
CA LEU A 19 -16.30 38.44 -17.72
C LEU A 19 -15.83 39.90 -17.50
N PRO A 20 -14.60 40.09 -16.96
CA PRO A 20 -13.37 40.21 -17.78
C PRO A 20 -12.21 39.34 -17.22
N LYS A 21 -11.46 38.50 -17.96
CA LYS A 21 -10.38 38.74 -18.96
C LYS A 21 -9.40 39.90 -18.64
N ASP A 22 -8.12 39.57 -18.75
CA ASP A 22 -6.88 40.35 -18.53
C ASP A 22 -6.32 40.15 -17.10
N GLN A 23 -5.06 39.76 -16.86
CA GLN A 23 -3.83 39.95 -17.63
C GLN A 23 -2.87 38.74 -17.54
N ILE A 24 -2.18 38.54 -18.65
CA ILE A 24 -0.96 37.76 -18.83
C ILE A 24 0.20 38.65 -18.39
N GLU A 25 0.99 38.23 -17.40
CA GLU A 25 2.37 38.72 -17.25
C GLU A 25 3.35 37.56 -17.30
N HIS A 26 4.14 37.59 -18.38
CA HIS A 26 5.36 36.84 -18.55
C HIS A 26 6.40 37.34 -17.54
N HIS A 27 6.87 36.46 -16.65
CA HIS A 27 8.24 36.58 -16.14
C HIS A 27 9.09 35.43 -16.67
N GLN A 28 9.74 35.70 -17.80
CA GLN A 28 10.96 35.03 -18.20
C GLN A 28 12.09 35.53 -17.29
N THR A 29 12.74 34.64 -16.55
CA THR A 29 14.09 34.87 -16.06
C THR A 29 15.03 33.89 -16.76
N ASN A 30 15.76 34.44 -17.72
CA ASN A 30 16.99 33.86 -18.26
C ASN A 30 18.06 33.84 -17.16
N SER A 31 18.63 32.68 -16.89
CA SER A 31 20.02 32.61 -16.44
C SER A 31 20.74 31.52 -17.23
N HIS A 32 21.41 31.98 -18.29
CA HIS A 32 22.63 31.38 -18.82
C HIS A 32 23.57 30.97 -17.67
N LEU A 33 24.05 29.73 -17.69
CA LEU A 33 25.43 29.44 -17.33
C LEU A 33 25.95 28.27 -18.15
N LYS A 34 27.17 28.50 -18.61
CA LYS A 34 27.86 27.85 -19.72
C LYS A 34 28.32 26.43 -19.41
N SER A 35 28.25 25.64 -20.47
CA SER A 35 29.12 24.52 -20.85
C SER A 35 30.58 24.59 -20.37
N ARG A 36 31.11 23.43 -19.99
CA ARG A 36 32.49 22.94 -20.24
C ARG A 36 32.46 21.42 -19.98
N SER A 37 32.33 20.57 -21.00
CA SER A 37 33.37 20.01 -21.88
C SER A 37 34.48 19.26 -21.15
N ASP A 38 34.40 17.93 -21.29
CA ASP A 38 35.46 16.94 -21.52
C ASP A 38 36.82 17.11 -20.84
N LYS A 39 37.23 16.04 -20.15
CA LYS A 39 38.53 15.40 -20.39
C LYS A 39 38.53 13.94 -19.95
N SER A 40 38.71 13.08 -20.95
CA SER A 40 39.02 11.65 -20.87
C SER A 40 40.51 11.42 -20.55
N LEU A 41 40.83 10.14 -20.33
CA LEU A 41 42.16 9.49 -20.25
C LEU A 41 42.85 9.64 -18.88
N GLU A 42 43.38 8.58 -18.27
CA GLU A 42 44.28 7.60 -18.88
C GLU A 42 44.31 6.27 -18.10
N ILE A 43 44.35 5.18 -18.86
CA ILE A 43 44.65 3.81 -18.42
C ILE A 43 46.16 3.73 -18.19
N LEU A 44 46.58 3.24 -17.03
CA LEU A 44 47.94 2.77 -16.79
C LEU A 44 47.91 1.27 -16.52
N GLU A 45 48.07 0.51 -17.59
CA GLU A 45 48.74 -0.78 -17.54
C GLU A 45 50.18 -0.55 -17.09
N ASN A 46 50.67 -1.32 -16.11
CA ASN A 46 52.06 -1.75 -16.14
C ASN A 46 52.35 -2.91 -15.17
N THR A 47 52.94 -3.93 -15.79
CA THR A 47 54.04 -4.78 -15.31
C THR A 47 53.77 -5.82 -14.23
N GLU A 48 53.67 -7.05 -14.73
CA GLU A 48 53.99 -8.30 -14.06
C GLU A 48 55.35 -8.22 -13.35
N THR A 49 55.36 -8.47 -12.04
CA THR A 49 56.53 -8.99 -11.33
C THR A 49 56.12 -10.29 -10.62
N SER A 50 56.69 -11.39 -11.12
CA SER A 50 56.62 -12.72 -10.54
C SER A 50 57.29 -12.71 -9.16
N ILE A 51 56.52 -12.98 -8.12
CA ILE A 51 57.01 -13.31 -6.77
C ILE A 51 56.50 -14.72 -6.47
N ASP A 52 57.43 -15.67 -6.44
CA ASP A 52 57.19 -17.04 -5.97
C ASP A 52 56.81 -17.02 -4.48
N ILE A 53 55.56 -17.39 -4.17
CA ILE A 53 55.07 -17.60 -2.80
C ILE A 53 54.93 -19.12 -2.56
N PRO A 54 55.40 -19.67 -1.44
CA PRO A 54 55.37 -21.10 -1.18
C PRO A 54 53.94 -21.64 -1.13
N ARG A 55 53.74 -22.79 -1.78
CA ARG A 55 52.50 -23.57 -1.79
C ARG A 55 52.19 -24.09 -0.39
N THR A 56 51.40 -23.35 0.39
CA THR A 56 50.64 -23.89 1.52
C THR A 56 49.23 -24.21 1.04
N SER A 57 48.83 -25.46 1.19
CA SER A 57 47.48 -25.94 0.92
C SER A 57 46.51 -25.35 1.96
N GLU A 58 45.96 -24.18 1.66
CA GLU A 58 44.79 -23.68 2.36
C GLU A 58 43.55 -24.19 1.64
N ALA A 59 42.69 -24.86 2.41
CA ALA A 59 41.38 -25.25 1.97
C ALA A 59 40.64 -23.99 1.52
N VAL A 60 40.18 -23.98 0.27
CA VAL A 60 39.19 -23.02 -0.20
C VAL A 60 37.92 -23.35 0.56
N GLU A 61 37.70 -22.70 1.71
CA GLU A 61 36.37 -22.58 2.27
C GLU A 61 35.52 -21.89 1.20
N SER A 62 34.64 -22.68 0.58
CA SER A 62 33.58 -22.15 -0.26
C SER A 62 32.77 -21.20 0.62
N TYR A 63 32.89 -19.90 0.38
CA TYR A 63 31.93 -18.93 0.88
C TYR A 63 30.55 -19.44 0.47
N SER A 64 29.79 -19.92 1.46
CA SER A 64 28.38 -20.19 1.28
C SER A 64 27.73 -18.84 0.96
N GLY A 65 27.41 -18.61 -0.32
CA GLY A 65 26.58 -17.48 -0.70
C GLY A 65 25.35 -17.51 0.19
N THR A 66 25.04 -16.38 0.83
CA THR A 66 23.85 -16.25 1.68
C THR A 66 22.64 -16.61 0.83
N ASP A 67 21.87 -17.62 1.23
CA ASP A 67 20.65 -17.99 0.51
C ASP A 67 19.66 -16.83 0.64
N LEU A 68 19.59 -15.98 -0.39
CA LEU A 68 18.74 -14.80 -0.39
C LEU A 68 17.25 -15.18 -0.35
N SER A 69 16.89 -16.44 -0.68
CA SER A 69 15.51 -16.90 -0.67
C SER A 69 14.91 -17.01 0.73
N VAL A 70 15.74 -17.02 1.78
CA VAL A 70 15.32 -17.09 3.18
C VAL A 70 15.50 -15.79 3.95
N ILE A 71 16.03 -14.73 3.33
CA ILE A 71 16.24 -13.44 4.00
C ILE A 71 14.91 -12.68 4.06
N PRO A 72 14.45 -12.29 5.26
CA PRO A 72 13.21 -11.55 5.40
C PRO A 72 13.30 -10.16 4.76
N PRO A 73 12.16 -9.62 4.28
CA PRO A 73 12.11 -8.29 3.68
C PRO A 73 12.35 -7.22 4.74
N LYS A 74 12.84 -6.05 4.28
CA LYS A 74 13.00 -4.85 5.10
C LYS A 74 12.09 -3.75 4.56
N LEU A 75 10.90 -3.64 5.13
CA LEU A 75 9.91 -2.65 4.72
C LEU A 75 10.42 -1.23 5.01
N GLN A 76 10.29 -0.31 4.07
CA GLN A 76 10.67 1.10 4.23
C GLN A 76 9.48 1.99 4.61
N ASN A 77 8.26 1.48 4.44
CA ASN A 77 7.00 2.13 4.81
C ASN A 77 5.91 1.07 5.03
N LEU A 78 4.73 1.52 5.47
CA LEU A 78 3.53 0.70 5.67
C LEU A 78 2.46 1.03 4.61
N LEU A 79 2.87 1.13 3.33
CA LEU A 79 2.03 1.28 2.14
C LEU A 79 1.37 2.66 1.95
N ILE A 80 0.75 3.23 2.98
CA ILE A 80 0.12 4.56 2.90
C ILE A 80 1.20 5.64 2.82
N GLN A 81 1.16 6.50 1.79
CA GLN A 81 2.20 7.52 1.57
C GLN A 81 2.37 8.49 2.74
N ASP A 82 1.27 8.86 3.39
CA ASP A 82 1.25 9.88 4.44
C ASP A 82 0.52 9.33 5.68
N LEU A 83 1.29 8.85 6.66
CA LEU A 83 0.78 8.32 7.93
C LEU A 83 1.08 9.30 9.06
N GLY A 84 0.08 10.11 9.39
CA GLY A 84 0.13 11.05 10.50
C GLY A 84 0.92 12.33 10.21
N PRO A 85 0.96 13.26 11.17
CA PRO A 85 0.29 13.20 12.47
C PRO A 85 -1.23 13.41 12.39
N PHE A 86 -1.90 13.35 13.54
CA PHE A 86 -3.32 13.70 13.65
C PHE A 86 -3.54 15.21 13.46
N ASN A 87 -4.52 15.57 12.65
CA ASN A 87 -5.04 16.92 12.48
C ASN A 87 -6.50 16.98 12.97
N SER A 88 -6.71 17.69 14.07
CA SER A 88 -8.03 17.84 14.69
C SER A 88 -9.00 18.72 13.90
N ASP A 89 -8.49 19.64 13.09
CA ASP A 89 -9.35 20.55 12.32
C ASP A 89 -10.00 19.82 11.13
N GLU A 90 -9.32 18.80 10.63
CA GLU A 90 -9.76 17.99 9.48
C GLU A 90 -10.26 16.60 9.88
N ASN A 91 -10.07 16.19 11.14
CA ASN A 91 -10.26 14.82 11.62
C ASN A 91 -9.49 13.81 10.76
N THR A 92 -8.23 14.10 10.45
CA THR A 92 -7.36 13.26 9.62
C THR A 92 -6.14 12.77 10.37
N TYR A 93 -5.61 11.60 10.01
CA TYR A 93 -4.31 11.11 10.43
C TYR A 93 -3.46 10.91 9.17
N GLY A 94 -2.72 11.96 8.77
CA GLY A 94 -2.13 12.04 7.42
C GLY A 94 -3.20 11.90 6.35
N ALA A 95 -3.05 10.92 5.45
CA ALA A 95 -3.99 10.64 4.36
C ALA A 95 -5.27 9.90 4.80
N ILE A 96 -5.40 9.47 6.05
CA ILE A 96 -6.57 8.74 6.56
C ILE A 96 -7.57 9.75 7.13
N ALA A 97 -8.84 9.71 6.70
CA ALA A 97 -9.87 10.64 7.15
C ALA A 97 -10.93 9.94 8.00
N PHE A 98 -11.14 10.41 9.23
CA PHE A 98 -12.16 9.83 10.10
C PHE A 98 -13.54 10.35 9.69
N LYS A 99 -14.50 9.43 9.47
CA LYS A 99 -15.86 9.77 9.06
C LYS A 99 -16.89 9.05 9.92
N ASP A 100 -17.97 9.74 10.27
CA ASP A 100 -19.05 9.22 11.11
C ASP A 100 -19.81 8.04 10.48
N ASP A 101 -19.75 7.90 9.15
CA ASP A 101 -20.46 6.88 8.38
C ASP A 101 -19.59 5.69 7.95
N LEU A 102 -18.43 5.50 8.59
CA LEU A 102 -17.64 4.30 8.39
C LEU A 102 -18.36 3.09 9.03
N PRO A 103 -18.66 2.04 8.25
CA PRO A 103 -19.31 0.84 8.79
C PRO A 103 -18.32 -0.05 9.59
N MET A 104 -17.02 0.27 9.54
CA MET A 104 -15.90 -0.54 9.99
C MET A 104 -14.74 0.34 10.48
N LEU A 105 -13.71 -0.30 11.02
CA LEU A 105 -12.53 0.39 11.55
C LEU A 105 -11.69 1.03 10.44
N ILE A 106 -11.08 2.17 10.72
CA ILE A 106 -10.10 2.79 9.80
C ILE A 106 -8.83 1.96 9.64
N PHE A 107 -8.58 1.05 10.57
CA PHE A 107 -7.43 0.17 10.60
C PHE A 107 -7.86 -1.15 11.24
N ASP A 108 -7.71 -2.26 10.53
CA ASP A 108 -7.81 -3.58 11.17
C ASP A 108 -6.41 -4.07 11.51
N ASP A 109 -6.18 -4.28 12.80
CA ASP A 109 -4.95 -4.82 13.35
C ASP A 109 -4.73 -6.27 12.90
N PHE A 110 -3.47 -6.62 12.71
CA PHE A 110 -3.06 -7.98 12.38
C PHE A 110 -3.53 -8.93 13.47
N GLY A 111 -4.20 -10.00 13.07
CA GLY A 111 -4.76 -10.99 13.99
C GLY A 111 -6.17 -10.69 14.48
N ARG A 112 -6.77 -9.54 14.14
CA ARG A 112 -8.17 -9.28 14.47
C ARG A 112 -9.06 -10.36 13.84
N LYS A 113 -9.96 -10.93 14.64
CA LYS A 113 -10.93 -11.91 14.15
C LYS A 113 -11.96 -11.21 13.26
N ASP A 114 -12.12 -11.66 12.03
CA ASP A 114 -13.14 -11.13 11.13
C ASP A 114 -14.54 -11.45 11.66
N THR A 115 -15.33 -10.43 11.97
CA THR A 115 -16.67 -10.59 12.53
C THR A 115 -17.76 -10.68 11.46
N HIS A 116 -17.45 -10.53 10.17
CA HIS A 116 -18.43 -10.63 9.07
C HIS A 116 -19.01 -12.05 8.92
N ASN A 117 -18.26 -13.07 9.34
CA ASN A 117 -18.76 -14.46 9.40
C ASN A 117 -18.34 -15.14 10.71
N PRO A 118 -19.09 -14.94 11.81
CA PRO A 118 -18.70 -15.40 13.15
C PRO A 118 -18.46 -16.91 13.25
N SER A 119 -19.15 -17.71 12.42
CA SER A 119 -19.03 -19.17 12.35
C SER A 119 -17.73 -19.66 11.72
N ASN A 120 -17.09 -18.86 10.86
CA ASN A 120 -15.87 -19.20 10.12
C ASN A 120 -14.82 -18.09 10.18
N ALA A 121 -14.90 -17.26 11.21
CA ALA A 121 -14.13 -16.04 11.34
C ALA A 121 -12.62 -16.35 11.38
N SER A 122 -11.96 -16.13 10.24
CA SER A 122 -10.51 -16.19 10.11
C SER A 122 -9.87 -15.00 10.79
N LEU A 123 -8.63 -15.17 11.21
CA LEU A 123 -7.83 -14.05 11.69
C LEU A 123 -7.43 -13.18 10.50
N ASN A 124 -7.45 -11.87 10.69
CA ASN A 124 -6.90 -10.91 9.74
C ASN A 124 -5.39 -11.17 9.60
N THR A 125 -4.94 -11.47 8.39
CA THR A 125 -3.55 -11.78 8.08
C THR A 125 -2.75 -10.55 7.64
N SER A 126 -3.36 -9.37 7.62
CA SER A 126 -2.82 -8.16 7.00
C SER A 126 -2.92 -6.95 7.92
N PHE A 127 -2.14 -5.91 7.64
CA PHE A 127 -2.53 -4.56 8.02
C PHE A 127 -3.55 -4.07 7.01
N LYS A 128 -4.80 -3.84 7.44
CA LYS A 128 -5.83 -3.29 6.55
C LYS A 128 -6.07 -1.83 6.90
N PHE A 129 -5.91 -0.96 5.92
CA PHE A 129 -6.22 0.46 6.06
C PHE A 129 -7.49 0.79 5.31
N ARG A 130 -8.32 1.65 5.88
CA ARG A 130 -9.41 2.32 5.17
C ARG A 130 -9.11 3.81 5.08
N ALA A 131 -9.16 4.34 3.87
CA ALA A 131 -8.80 5.72 3.57
C ALA A 131 -9.67 6.30 2.43
N PRO A 132 -9.69 7.64 2.22
CA PRO A 132 -10.31 8.23 1.05
C PRO A 132 -9.80 7.60 -0.25
N LEU A 133 -10.67 7.47 -1.26
CA LEU A 133 -10.34 6.84 -2.55
C LEU A 133 -9.15 7.50 -3.30
N THR A 134 -8.78 8.72 -2.92
CA THR A 134 -7.63 9.47 -3.46
C THR A 134 -6.31 9.17 -2.76
N THR A 135 -6.30 8.31 -1.74
CA THR A 135 -5.10 7.97 -0.97
C THR A 135 -4.12 7.18 -1.85
N LEU A 136 -2.90 7.71 -1.96
CA LEU A 136 -1.82 7.10 -2.73
C LEU A 136 -1.13 5.99 -1.94
N LEU A 137 -0.83 4.90 -2.63
CA LEU A 137 -0.10 3.75 -2.13
C LEU A 137 1.31 3.74 -2.71
N ASN A 138 2.29 3.55 -1.83
CA ASN A 138 3.70 3.43 -2.16
C ASN A 138 4.20 2.03 -1.89
N SER A 139 5.08 1.51 -2.74
CA SER A 139 5.69 0.20 -2.49
C SER A 139 6.44 0.21 -1.16
N PRO A 140 6.21 -0.76 -0.26
CA PRO A 140 6.93 -0.85 1.00
C PRO A 140 8.34 -1.40 0.82
N ILE A 141 8.66 -2.06 -0.30
CA ILE A 141 9.96 -2.72 -0.53
C ILE A 141 10.47 -2.47 -1.94
N SER A 142 11.80 -2.56 -2.10
CA SER A 142 12.44 -2.65 -3.42
C SER A 142 12.55 -4.10 -3.84
N GLY A 143 12.06 -4.46 -5.01
CA GLY A 143 12.03 -5.86 -5.45
C GLY A 143 11.52 -6.04 -6.86
N SER A 144 11.09 -7.25 -7.17
CA SER A 144 10.42 -7.58 -8.42
C SER A 144 8.99 -8.00 -8.14
N VAL A 145 8.06 -7.58 -8.99
CA VAL A 145 6.70 -8.12 -8.95
C VAL A 145 6.73 -9.58 -9.35
N THR A 146 6.21 -10.47 -8.50
CA THR A 146 6.20 -11.92 -8.70
C THR A 146 4.80 -12.48 -8.97
N TYR A 147 3.76 -11.70 -8.66
CA TYR A 147 2.37 -12.00 -8.92
C TYR A 147 1.62 -10.70 -9.22
N LYS A 148 0.62 -10.78 -10.08
CA LYS A 148 -0.31 -9.71 -10.39
C LYS A 148 -1.63 -10.33 -10.83
N GLU A 149 -2.73 -9.96 -10.17
CA GLU A 149 -4.06 -10.41 -10.53
C GLU A 149 -5.08 -9.29 -10.43
N TRP A 150 -5.99 -9.23 -11.41
CA TRP A 150 -7.18 -8.40 -11.34
C TRP A 150 -8.26 -9.17 -10.58
N GLN A 151 -8.70 -8.63 -9.46
CA GLN A 151 -9.81 -9.15 -8.69
C GLN A 151 -11.08 -8.37 -9.07
N SER A 152 -12.06 -9.04 -9.68
CA SER A 152 -13.31 -8.37 -10.09
C SER A 152 -14.30 -8.21 -8.93
N ASN A 153 -14.76 -7.00 -8.67
CA ASN A 153 -15.86 -6.72 -7.75
C ASN A 153 -17.22 -6.83 -8.49
N LYS A 154 -17.97 -7.90 -8.23
CA LYS A 154 -19.26 -8.16 -8.89
C LYS A 154 -20.44 -7.37 -8.30
N ASN A 155 -20.23 -6.68 -7.19
CA ASN A 155 -21.27 -5.96 -6.46
C ASN A 155 -21.29 -4.46 -6.77
N PHE A 156 -20.51 -4.01 -7.75
CA PHE A 156 -20.46 -2.59 -8.09
C PHE A 156 -21.81 -2.09 -8.67
N PRO A 157 -22.39 -0.99 -8.14
CA PRO A 157 -23.78 -0.60 -8.44
C PRO A 157 -24.09 -0.26 -9.90
N SER A 158 -23.09 0.09 -10.73
CA SER A 158 -23.30 0.56 -12.10
C SER A 158 -23.33 -0.54 -13.17
N GLY A 159 -23.08 -1.80 -12.82
CA GLY A 159 -22.95 -2.89 -13.80
C GLY A 159 -21.63 -2.85 -14.60
N ASP A 160 -20.78 -1.86 -14.34
CA ASP A 160 -19.40 -1.82 -14.83
C ASP A 160 -18.52 -2.80 -14.03
N VAL A 161 -17.50 -3.37 -14.68
CA VAL A 161 -16.52 -4.23 -14.01
C VAL A 161 -15.60 -3.35 -13.16
N SER A 162 -15.99 -3.08 -11.91
CA SER A 162 -15.07 -2.56 -10.89
C SER A 162 -14.29 -3.70 -10.26
N GLY A 163 -13.28 -3.34 -9.49
CA GLY A 163 -12.34 -4.27 -8.90
C GLY A 163 -11.03 -3.55 -8.64
N ASP A 164 -10.06 -4.31 -8.20
CA ASP A 164 -8.74 -3.82 -7.90
C ASP A 164 -7.71 -4.91 -8.19
N TRP A 165 -6.45 -4.51 -8.09
CA TRP A 165 -5.31 -5.35 -8.34
C TRP A 165 -4.70 -5.81 -7.04
N GLU A 166 -4.29 -7.07 -7.04
CA GLU A 166 -3.35 -7.63 -6.08
C GLU A 166 -1.98 -7.74 -6.76
N ILE A 167 -0.93 -7.35 -6.05
CA ILE A 167 0.45 -7.61 -6.48
C ILE A 167 1.28 -8.22 -5.36
N HIS A 168 2.22 -9.07 -5.74
CA HIS A 168 3.23 -9.61 -4.84
C HIS A 168 4.59 -9.07 -5.21
N ILE A 169 5.36 -8.64 -4.22
CA ILE A 169 6.73 -8.15 -4.40
C ILE A 169 7.69 -8.99 -3.57
N SER A 170 8.74 -9.49 -4.22
CA SER A 170 9.84 -10.20 -3.55
C SER A 170 11.18 -9.53 -3.88
N ASN A 171 12.10 -9.52 -2.91
CA ASN A 171 13.45 -8.98 -3.11
C ASN A 171 14.19 -9.71 -4.25
N GLU A 172 14.01 -11.04 -4.34
CA GLU A 172 14.66 -11.90 -5.32
C GLU A 172 13.67 -12.86 -5.98
N PRO A 173 13.93 -13.28 -7.24
CA PRO A 173 13.21 -14.38 -7.86
C PRO A 173 13.23 -15.63 -6.97
N PHE A 174 12.08 -16.27 -6.80
CA PHE A 174 11.90 -17.50 -6.00
C PHE A 174 12.08 -17.37 -4.48
N SER A 175 12.20 -16.15 -3.94
CA SER A 175 12.15 -15.93 -2.48
C SER A 175 10.96 -16.65 -1.84
N GLN A 176 11.18 -17.25 -0.66
CA GLN A 176 10.08 -17.73 0.18
C GLN A 176 9.32 -16.55 0.77
N TRP A 177 9.99 -15.43 0.97
CA TRP A 177 9.41 -14.19 1.45
C TRP A 177 8.76 -13.39 0.32
N VAL A 178 7.54 -12.92 0.60
CA VAL A 178 6.75 -12.10 -0.30
C VAL A 178 5.99 -11.05 0.50
N ILE A 179 5.92 -9.86 -0.07
CA ILE A 179 4.99 -8.83 0.39
C ILE A 179 3.80 -8.83 -0.54
N ILE A 180 2.62 -9.07 0.04
CA ILE A 180 1.35 -9.03 -0.68
C ILE A 180 0.74 -7.66 -0.41
N ILE A 181 0.31 -7.03 -1.49
CA ILE A 181 -0.42 -5.77 -1.46
C ILE A 181 -1.72 -6.02 -2.21
N ASP A 182 -2.84 -5.94 -1.49
CA ASP A 182 -4.17 -6.12 -2.08
C ASP A 182 -4.95 -4.80 -2.13
N HIS A 183 -5.95 -4.79 -2.99
CA HIS A 183 -6.83 -3.68 -3.27
C HIS A 183 -6.08 -2.41 -3.73
N ILE A 184 -5.46 -2.50 -4.91
CA ILE A 184 -4.78 -1.40 -5.60
C ILE A 184 -5.55 -0.99 -6.85
N VAL A 185 -5.78 0.30 -7.03
CA VAL A 185 -6.33 0.88 -8.26
C VAL A 185 -5.22 1.64 -9.01
N SER A 186 -5.21 1.58 -10.33
CA SER A 186 -4.17 2.20 -11.15
C SER A 186 -4.06 3.72 -10.92
N LEU A 187 -2.83 4.25 -11.02
CA LEU A 187 -2.54 5.68 -10.99
C LEU A 187 -3.21 6.45 -12.13
N ASP A 188 -3.52 5.76 -13.23
CA ASP A 188 -4.17 6.34 -14.40
C ASP A 188 -5.71 6.45 -14.24
N CYS A 189 -6.26 5.93 -13.14
CA CYS A 189 -7.68 6.04 -12.83
C CYS A 189 -8.04 7.44 -12.34
N GLU A 190 -9.20 7.96 -12.79
CA GLU A 190 -9.77 9.16 -12.18
C GLU A 190 -10.28 8.83 -10.76
N ARG A 191 -9.73 9.51 -9.75
CA ARG A 191 -10.13 9.36 -8.35
C ARG A 191 -10.82 10.61 -7.83
N SER A 192 -11.80 10.41 -6.95
CA SER A 192 -12.50 11.49 -6.27
C SER A 192 -12.87 11.09 -4.85
N SER A 193 -12.96 12.05 -3.94
CA SER A 193 -13.40 11.83 -2.56
C SER A 193 -14.91 11.62 -2.41
N LYS A 194 -15.67 11.67 -3.51
CA LYS A 194 -17.14 11.71 -3.47
C LYS A 194 -17.80 10.41 -3.88
N LEU A 195 -17.33 9.76 -4.95
CA LEU A 195 -17.88 8.51 -5.44
C LEU A 195 -16.78 7.69 -6.13
N ALA A 196 -16.74 6.40 -5.82
CA ALA A 196 -16.01 5.38 -6.54
C ALA A 196 -16.49 5.34 -7.99
N ARG A 197 -15.54 5.12 -8.90
CA ARG A 197 -15.80 4.93 -10.31
C ARG A 197 -15.07 3.67 -10.72
N ALA A 198 -15.78 2.79 -11.41
CA ALA A 198 -15.19 1.57 -11.94
C ALA A 198 -13.95 1.91 -12.77
N CYS A 199 -12.83 1.27 -12.43
CA CYS A 199 -11.59 1.46 -13.16
C CYS A 199 -10.84 0.14 -13.33
N LYS A 200 -10.84 -0.37 -14.56
CA LYS A 200 -10.05 -1.54 -14.96
C LYS A 200 -8.86 -1.13 -15.84
N LEU A 201 -8.11 -0.14 -15.38
CA LEU A 201 -6.83 0.22 -16.00
C LEU A 201 -5.71 -0.60 -15.37
N GLU A 202 -4.73 -0.96 -16.19
CA GLU A 202 -3.53 -1.65 -15.74
C GLU A 202 -2.75 -0.79 -14.74
N LEU A 203 -2.12 -1.43 -13.76
CA LEU A 203 -1.21 -0.73 -12.86
C LEU A 203 -0.01 -0.20 -13.65
N SER A 204 0.40 1.02 -13.33
CA SER A 204 1.56 1.67 -13.91
C SER A 204 2.33 2.42 -12.82
N THR A 205 3.64 2.55 -13.02
CA THR A 205 4.51 3.37 -12.19
C THR A 205 5.58 4.03 -13.05
N ASP A 206 5.86 5.31 -12.81
CA ASP A 206 6.73 6.13 -13.65
C ASP A 206 6.42 6.04 -15.16
N GLY A 207 5.14 5.91 -15.49
CA GLY A 207 4.65 5.78 -16.87
C GLY A 207 4.90 4.41 -17.53
N GLN A 208 5.36 3.41 -16.78
CA GLN A 208 5.56 2.04 -17.25
C GLN A 208 4.56 1.09 -16.62
N ALA A 209 4.04 0.14 -17.40
CA ALA A 209 3.15 -0.89 -16.87
C ALA A 209 3.87 -1.74 -15.82
N ILE A 210 3.19 -2.00 -14.71
CA ILE A 210 3.63 -2.97 -13.70
C ILE A 210 3.19 -4.35 -14.19
N GLU A 211 4.16 -5.21 -14.51
CA GLU A 211 3.94 -6.61 -14.89
C GLU A 211 4.78 -7.53 -14.01
N VAL A 212 4.52 -8.83 -14.06
CA VAL A 212 5.41 -9.81 -13.42
C VAL A 212 6.83 -9.65 -13.98
N GLY A 213 7.79 -9.46 -13.08
CA GLY A 213 9.19 -9.15 -13.38
C GLY A 213 9.55 -7.67 -13.33
N THR A 214 8.56 -6.74 -13.31
CA THR A 214 8.82 -5.31 -13.15
C THR A 214 9.56 -5.05 -11.84
N LYS A 215 10.64 -4.26 -11.91
CA LYS A 215 11.39 -3.82 -10.74
C LYS A 215 10.70 -2.61 -10.12
N ILE A 216 10.44 -2.69 -8.83
CA ILE A 216 9.83 -1.61 -8.04
C ILE A 216 10.83 -1.17 -7.00
N THR A 217 10.89 0.14 -6.74
CA THR A 217 11.70 0.71 -5.66
C THR A 217 10.81 1.01 -4.46
N ALA A 218 11.30 0.78 -3.25
CA ALA A 218 10.59 1.18 -2.04
C ALA A 218 10.30 2.69 -2.06
N GLY A 219 9.07 3.07 -1.68
CA GLY A 219 8.58 4.44 -1.72
C GLY A 219 8.03 4.89 -3.08
N GLN A 220 8.19 4.08 -4.13
CA GLN A 220 7.64 4.38 -5.45
C GLN A 220 6.11 4.25 -5.44
N PRO A 221 5.35 5.23 -5.99
CA PRO A 221 3.91 5.11 -6.13
C PRO A 221 3.52 3.91 -7.00
N ILE A 222 2.58 3.09 -6.53
CA ILE A 222 2.13 1.87 -7.22
C ILE A 222 0.63 1.88 -7.54
N GLY A 223 -0.12 2.82 -6.97
CA GLY A 223 -1.54 2.95 -7.21
C GLY A 223 -2.23 3.83 -6.17
N TYR A 224 -3.54 3.90 -6.28
CA TYR A 224 -4.44 4.41 -5.25
C TYR A 224 -5.06 3.25 -4.47
N ILE A 225 -5.57 3.56 -3.29
CA ILE A 225 -6.37 2.63 -2.50
C ILE A 225 -7.56 2.08 -3.29
N GLY A 226 -7.87 0.80 -3.10
CA GLY A 226 -8.90 0.06 -3.82
C GLY A 226 -10.32 0.54 -3.56
N ASP A 227 -11.26 -0.01 -4.31
CA ASP A 227 -12.69 0.32 -4.19
C ASP A 227 -13.59 -0.91 -4.10
N TRP A 228 -13.08 -2.03 -3.59
CA TRP A 228 -13.93 -3.16 -3.25
C TRP A 228 -15.02 -2.76 -2.23
N LEU A 229 -16.28 -3.01 -2.58
CA LEU A 229 -17.46 -2.56 -1.83
C LEU A 229 -18.23 -3.71 -1.17
N TYR A 230 -17.60 -4.89 -0.98
CA TYR A 230 -18.27 -6.01 -0.28
C TYR A 230 -18.47 -5.74 1.21
N ASP A 231 -17.58 -4.91 1.73
CA ASP A 231 -17.67 -4.30 3.03
C ASP A 231 -18.69 -3.16 2.89
N ASN A 232 -19.56 -2.93 3.87
CA ASN A 232 -20.60 -1.89 3.78
C ASN A 232 -20.02 -0.45 3.74
N ASP A 233 -18.76 -0.27 3.31
CA ASP A 233 -17.83 0.86 3.43
C ASP A 233 -18.29 2.11 2.66
N GLY A 234 -19.40 1.96 1.95
CA GLY A 234 -20.00 3.00 1.14
C GLY A 234 -19.13 3.34 -0.07
N PRO A 235 -19.69 4.00 -1.09
CA PRO A 235 -18.98 4.28 -2.33
C PRO A 235 -17.91 5.38 -2.20
N THR A 236 -17.50 5.79 -0.99
CA THR A 236 -16.68 7.00 -0.77
C THR A 236 -15.39 6.75 0.00
N TYR A 237 -15.14 5.51 0.40
CA TYR A 237 -13.98 5.11 1.18
C TYR A 237 -13.43 3.80 0.60
N GLY A 238 -12.11 3.75 0.48
CA GLY A 238 -11.41 2.59 -0.06
C GLY A 238 -10.72 1.81 1.03
N HIS A 239 -10.22 0.64 0.67
CA HIS A 239 -9.43 -0.20 1.56
C HIS A 239 -8.16 -0.72 0.85
N THR A 240 -7.16 -1.11 1.61
CA THR A 240 -5.96 -1.79 1.11
C THR A 240 -5.33 -2.65 2.19
N GLU A 241 -4.62 -3.68 1.77
CA GLU A 241 -4.01 -4.65 2.67
C GLU A 241 -2.51 -4.78 2.44
N LEU A 242 -1.76 -4.88 3.53
CA LEU A 242 -0.33 -5.19 3.52
C LEU A 242 -0.07 -6.48 4.31
N THR A 243 0.45 -7.50 3.64
CA THR A 243 0.84 -8.77 4.28
C THR A 243 2.33 -9.02 4.11
N VAL A 244 3.00 -9.40 5.21
CA VAL A 244 4.33 -10.01 5.15
C VAL A 244 4.16 -11.51 5.26
N MET A 245 4.54 -12.26 4.21
CA MET A 245 4.35 -13.70 4.18
C MET A 245 5.65 -14.43 3.84
N GLN A 246 5.83 -15.59 4.47
CA GLN A 246 6.85 -16.58 4.11
C GLN A 246 6.20 -17.90 3.73
N TYR A 247 6.49 -18.41 2.55
CA TYR A 247 6.14 -19.78 2.18
C TYR A 247 7.05 -20.80 2.88
N SER A 248 6.51 -21.98 3.18
CA SER A 248 7.32 -23.15 3.49
C SER A 248 8.25 -23.50 2.32
N LYS A 249 9.30 -24.28 2.59
CA LYS A 249 10.29 -24.65 1.56
C LYS A 249 9.69 -25.37 0.35
N ASP A 250 8.66 -26.19 0.58
CA ASP A 250 7.88 -26.88 -0.43
C ASP A 250 6.65 -26.09 -0.92
N ARG A 251 6.44 -24.88 -0.38
CA ARG A 251 5.31 -23.98 -0.65
C ARG A 251 3.93 -24.61 -0.37
N SER A 252 3.87 -25.64 0.46
CA SER A 252 2.61 -26.31 0.85
C SER A 252 1.88 -25.60 1.99
N SER A 253 2.58 -24.73 2.73
CA SER A 253 2.02 -23.86 3.77
C SER A 253 2.66 -22.47 3.71
N ALA A 254 2.10 -21.55 4.48
CA ALA A 254 2.66 -20.22 4.63
C ALA A 254 2.53 -19.73 6.07
N THR A 255 3.41 -18.82 6.46
CA THR A 255 3.29 -18.06 7.70
C THR A 255 3.18 -16.59 7.33
N VAL A 256 2.19 -15.90 7.88
CA VAL A 256 2.08 -14.44 7.78
C VAL A 256 2.55 -13.82 9.08
N TYR A 257 3.14 -12.64 8.99
CA TYR A 257 3.78 -11.99 10.11
C TYR A 257 3.22 -10.58 10.34
N CYS A 258 3.22 -10.17 11.60
CA CYS A 258 3.08 -8.76 11.95
C CYS A 258 4.09 -7.92 11.14
N PRO A 259 3.67 -6.86 10.43
CA PRO A 259 4.59 -6.05 9.62
C PRO A 259 5.63 -5.24 10.41
N ILE A 260 5.35 -4.88 11.67
CA ILE A 260 6.20 -3.96 12.46
C ILE A 260 7.65 -4.46 12.64
N PRO A 261 7.90 -5.73 13.04
CA PRO A 261 9.26 -6.28 13.13
C PRO A 261 10.04 -6.24 11.80
N TYR A 262 9.34 -6.27 10.67
CA TYR A 262 9.92 -6.35 9.33
C TYR A 262 10.20 -4.98 8.70
N LEU A 263 9.83 -3.89 9.37
CA LEU A 263 10.33 -2.56 9.02
C LEU A 263 11.85 -2.50 9.17
N ASP A 264 12.48 -1.72 8.28
CA ASP A 264 13.86 -1.31 8.42
C ASP A 264 14.09 -0.74 9.83
N THR A 265 15.21 -1.11 10.44
CA THR A 265 15.52 -0.73 11.83
C THR A 265 15.43 0.78 12.04
N ASN A 266 15.79 1.58 11.04
CA ASN A 266 15.73 3.05 11.13
C ASN A 266 14.32 3.63 10.99
N LYS A 267 13.35 2.80 10.58
CA LYS A 267 11.94 3.16 10.34
C LYS A 267 10.98 2.55 11.35
N ARG A 268 11.40 1.51 12.07
CA ARG A 268 10.54 0.73 12.96
C ARG A 268 9.86 1.58 14.04
N GLU A 269 10.62 2.40 14.77
CA GLU A 269 10.06 3.22 15.86
C GLU A 269 9.09 4.29 15.34
N GLU A 270 9.45 4.92 14.21
CA GLU A 270 8.63 5.93 13.52
C GLU A 270 7.24 5.36 13.17
N TYR A 271 7.21 4.24 12.45
CA TYR A 271 5.95 3.64 12.02
C TYR A 271 5.19 2.91 13.14
N ALA A 272 5.88 2.27 14.09
CA ALA A 272 5.21 1.69 15.25
C ALA A 272 4.47 2.78 16.05
N SER A 273 5.14 3.92 16.27
CA SER A 273 4.53 5.08 16.91
C SER A 273 3.38 5.64 16.06
N ALA A 274 3.53 5.68 14.73
CA ALA A 274 2.48 6.16 13.85
C ALA A 274 1.21 5.28 13.91
N ILE A 275 1.35 3.96 13.97
CA ILE A 275 0.22 3.04 14.10
C ILE A 275 -0.44 3.17 15.47
N ALA A 276 0.32 3.21 16.57
CA ALA A 276 -0.22 3.43 17.90
C ALA A 276 -0.98 4.77 17.99
N ASN A 277 -0.41 5.83 17.41
CA ASN A 277 -1.07 7.13 17.40
C ASN A 277 -2.31 7.16 16.49
N LEU A 278 -2.32 6.43 15.37
CA LEU A 278 -3.51 6.27 14.54
C LEU A 278 -4.65 5.61 15.33
N MET A 279 -4.36 4.47 15.97
CA MET A 279 -5.32 3.72 16.79
C MET A 279 -5.91 4.61 17.89
N LYS A 280 -5.04 5.21 18.71
CA LYS A 280 -5.44 6.14 19.78
C LYS A 280 -6.21 7.35 19.29
N SER A 281 -5.80 7.97 18.18
CA SER A 281 -6.49 9.15 17.65
C SER A 281 -7.89 8.78 17.16
N TYR A 282 -8.03 7.59 16.57
CA TYR A 282 -9.33 7.07 16.14
C TYR A 282 -10.24 6.78 17.32
N GLU A 283 -9.75 6.14 18.38
CA GLU A 283 -10.50 5.89 19.62
C GLU A 283 -11.01 7.18 20.27
N LEU A 284 -10.13 8.20 20.34
CA LEU A 284 -10.49 9.51 20.87
C LEU A 284 -11.58 10.19 20.03
N TRP A 285 -11.45 10.12 18.71
CA TRP A 285 -12.44 10.68 17.79
C TRP A 285 -13.78 9.93 17.88
N ALA A 286 -13.74 8.59 17.88
CA ALA A 286 -14.91 7.71 18.00
C ALA A 286 -15.54 7.72 19.40
N LYS A 287 -14.82 8.24 20.40
CA LYS A 287 -15.20 8.25 21.82
C LYS A 287 -15.39 6.85 22.40
N ASP A 288 -14.55 5.92 21.95
CA ASP A 288 -14.53 4.53 22.40
C ASP A 288 -13.08 4.05 22.50
N GLU A 289 -12.56 4.00 23.73
CA GLU A 289 -11.19 3.55 24.06
C GLU A 289 -11.06 2.01 24.09
N SER A 290 -12.10 1.27 23.66
CA SER A 290 -12.11 -0.20 23.63
C SER A 290 -12.02 -0.79 22.23
N ILE A 291 -11.92 0.06 21.20
CA ILE A 291 -11.85 -0.37 19.79
C ILE A 291 -10.62 -1.24 19.56
N TYR A 292 -9.46 -0.85 20.11
CA TYR A 292 -8.21 -1.58 19.99
C TYR A 292 -7.73 -2.11 21.33
N ILE A 293 -7.07 -3.27 21.30
CA ILE A 293 -6.56 -3.94 22.51
C ILE A 293 -5.06 -3.67 22.65
N GLU A 294 -4.68 -2.39 22.86
CA GLU A 294 -3.28 -1.94 22.80
C GLU A 294 -2.37 -2.49 23.92
N ASN A 295 -2.95 -2.87 25.07
CA ASN A 295 -2.18 -3.26 26.26
C ASN A 295 -1.67 -4.71 26.25
N GLN A 296 -2.03 -5.49 25.23
CA GLN A 296 -1.72 -6.93 25.13
C GLN A 296 -1.12 -7.31 23.77
N THR A 297 -0.66 -6.33 22.99
CA THR A 297 -0.05 -6.57 21.67
C THR A 297 1.47 -6.71 21.73
N PRO A 298 2.09 -7.69 21.05
CA PRO A 298 3.54 -7.74 20.89
C PRO A 298 4.11 -6.53 20.13
N TYR A 299 3.34 -5.95 19.20
CA TYR A 299 3.72 -4.75 18.44
C TYR A 299 2.48 -3.90 18.15
N SER A 300 2.65 -2.58 17.95
CA SER A 300 1.56 -1.67 17.62
C SER A 300 0.77 -2.14 16.39
N GLY A 301 -0.53 -2.36 16.57
CA GLY A 301 -1.41 -2.87 15.51
C GLY A 301 -1.31 -4.38 15.24
N CYS A 302 -0.70 -5.17 16.13
CA CYS A 302 -0.56 -6.61 15.97
C CYS A 302 -0.99 -7.37 17.24
N LEU A 303 -2.05 -8.18 17.16
CA LEU A 303 -2.49 -9.05 18.26
C LEU A 303 -1.59 -10.29 18.43
N TYR A 304 -0.87 -10.68 17.37
CA TYR A 304 0.02 -11.84 17.32
C TYR A 304 1.31 -11.47 16.59
N GLU A 305 2.39 -12.23 16.80
CA GLU A 305 3.63 -12.03 16.05
C GLU A 305 3.54 -12.66 14.67
N GLU A 306 2.89 -13.83 14.59
CA GLU A 306 2.71 -14.61 13.38
C GLU A 306 1.41 -15.42 13.38
N ILE A 307 0.94 -15.75 12.19
CA ILE A 307 -0.19 -16.66 11.96
C ILE A 307 0.26 -17.69 10.92
N ILE A 308 0.27 -18.95 11.29
CA ILE A 308 0.57 -20.08 10.42
C ILE A 308 -0.70 -20.47 9.67
N ILE A 309 -0.62 -20.51 8.35
CA ILE A 309 -1.64 -20.99 7.43
C ILE A 309 -1.24 -22.41 7.00
N ASN A 310 -1.93 -23.40 7.55
CA ASN A 310 -1.70 -24.80 7.22
C ASN A 310 -2.14 -25.13 5.79
N SER A 311 -1.72 -26.29 5.29
CA SER A 311 -2.07 -26.76 3.94
C SER A 311 -3.58 -26.97 3.71
N ASP A 312 -4.35 -27.12 4.80
CA ASP A 312 -5.82 -27.23 4.77
C ASP A 312 -6.53 -25.87 4.94
N GLY A 313 -5.78 -24.77 5.04
CA GLY A 313 -6.27 -23.42 5.28
C GLY A 313 -6.54 -23.08 6.74
N ALA A 314 -6.32 -24.01 7.69
CA ALA A 314 -6.47 -23.72 9.10
C ALA A 314 -5.39 -22.76 9.60
N THR A 315 -5.78 -21.77 10.41
CA THR A 315 -4.89 -20.75 10.96
C THR A 315 -4.53 -21.02 12.42
N ILE A 316 -3.25 -20.94 12.77
CA ILE A 316 -2.74 -21.02 14.15
C ILE A 316 -1.98 -19.72 14.43
N ALA A 317 -2.34 -19.02 15.51
CA ALA A 317 -1.69 -17.76 15.88
C ALA A 317 -0.71 -17.96 17.04
N ASN A 318 0.47 -17.32 16.94
CA ASN A 318 1.54 -17.36 17.95
C ASN A 318 1.92 -15.96 18.41
#